data_AF-A0A0W0VG21-F1
#
_entry.id   AF-A0A0W0VG21-F1
#
_cell.length_a   1.000
_cell.length_b   1.000
_cell.length_c   1.000
_cell.angle_alpha   90.00
_cell.angle_beta   90.00
_cell.angle_gamma   90.00
#
_symmetry.space_group_name_H-M   'P 1'
#
loop_
_entity.id
_entity.type
_entity.pdbx_description
1 polymer ?
#
loop_
_entity_poly.entity_id
_entity_poly.type
_entity_poly.pdbx_seq_one_letter_code
_entity_poly.pdbx_strand_id
1 'polypeptide(L)'
;MHIIPKHYSALVFLIWVSFSQAAFSADFNAIDSQIAKYIDDSWTLLTRDNWLKCSVDPKLSVDELIVYLPRTEAIEQIKNKNPEWARQVKFAYLPEDARKIEKHGLLYLPHPYVVPGGRFNEQYAWDSYFIVLGLLESNRLTQAKQMIDNLIYELRHYGILLNANRSYYLGRTQPPLLTEMILAYYRRDPDKVWLNSTLPAIKTLHHHWTTPPRAIPAIGLSRYYSGGEGQTPEESQEYYSKVLSYFKTHPTEGEGRDNSLFYDTNGLTALFYIADRTIRESGFDITAKYGPFGIEILDFAAVDLNVLLYQMELDGKEIHEILGNKKEALQWQARANHRAHQINQFLWDESTGYYLDYNFKQKKRKYYPYATTFYPLWAGIASKKQAEALLKHMPEFLRNGGIVTSTHNSGLQWDYPFGWAPMQYFAVFGLERYGYHQLALEVAAKFMNTVKKEFEKDGAIFEKYDVISVSSRTEDKIKYSYSTNEVGFGWTNGVYLVFSNFLKTHLN
;
A
#
# COMPACT_ATOMS: atom_id res chain seq x y z
N MET A 1 -16.08 75.32 -14.42
CA MET A 1 -14.87 75.30 -13.57
C MET A 1 -14.90 74.00 -12.77
N HIS A 2 -14.28 72.92 -13.26
CA HIS A 2 -12.86 72.57 -13.08
C HIS A 2 -12.57 72.19 -11.61
N ILE A 3 -12.14 70.98 -11.21
CA ILE A 3 -11.33 69.93 -11.85
C ILE A 3 -11.53 68.60 -11.08
N ILE A 4 -11.61 67.48 -11.82
CA ILE A 4 -11.30 66.08 -11.46
C ILE A 4 -9.89 65.79 -12.03
N PRO A 5 -9.06 64.77 -11.67
CA PRO A 5 -8.95 63.86 -10.51
C PRO A 5 -7.51 63.81 -9.91
N LYS A 6 -7.30 63.01 -8.86
CA LYS A 6 -6.04 62.22 -8.72
C LYS A 6 -6.35 60.75 -8.42
N HIS A 7 -5.92 59.93 -9.37
CA HIS A 7 -5.89 58.47 -9.33
C HIS A 7 -4.91 57.97 -8.27
N TYR A 8 -5.33 56.98 -7.47
CA TYR A 8 -4.42 56.06 -6.80
C TYR A 8 -4.47 54.73 -7.53
N SER A 9 -3.50 54.54 -8.41
CA SER A 9 -3.19 53.27 -9.07
C SER A 9 -2.40 52.42 -8.07
N ALA A 10 -3.03 51.39 -7.51
CA ALA A 10 -2.30 50.33 -6.80
C ALA A 10 -1.69 49.38 -7.84
N LEU A 11 -0.38 49.43 -7.97
CA LEU A 11 0.43 48.54 -8.79
C LEU A 11 0.34 47.11 -8.22
N VAL A 12 -0.46 46.25 -8.86
CA VAL A 12 -0.34 44.80 -8.70
C VAL A 12 0.76 44.34 -9.64
N PHE A 13 1.91 43.97 -9.09
CA PHE A 13 2.95 43.27 -9.84
C PHE A 13 2.45 41.86 -10.16
N LEU A 14 1.74 41.73 -11.28
CA LEU A 14 1.54 40.46 -11.97
C LEU A 14 2.86 40.11 -12.65
N ILE A 15 3.70 39.34 -11.95
CA ILE A 15 4.82 38.66 -12.59
C ILE A 15 4.21 37.53 -13.43
N TRP A 16 3.91 37.84 -14.69
CA TRP A 16 3.77 36.83 -15.72
C TRP A 16 5.17 36.25 -15.98
N VAL A 17 5.47 35.12 -15.34
CA VAL A 17 6.50 34.23 -15.85
C VAL A 17 5.92 33.57 -17.09
N SER A 18 6.18 34.18 -18.24
CA SER A 18 5.99 33.55 -19.54
C SER A 18 6.95 32.36 -19.62
N PHE A 19 6.52 31.19 -19.14
CA PHE A 19 7.18 29.94 -19.49
C PHE A 19 7.07 29.79 -21.00
N SER A 20 8.22 29.72 -21.66
CA SER A 20 8.33 29.36 -23.07
C SER A 20 7.83 27.92 -23.26
N GLN A 21 6.51 27.76 -23.44
CA GLN A 21 5.82 26.47 -23.62
C GLN A 21 6.47 25.58 -24.70
N ALA A 22 7.11 26.16 -25.71
CA ALA A 22 7.63 25.41 -26.86
C ALA A 22 8.99 24.71 -26.61
N ALA A 23 9.88 25.30 -25.80
CA ALA A 23 11.19 24.70 -25.51
C ALA A 23 11.14 23.84 -24.24
N PHE A 24 10.32 24.23 -23.26
CA PHE A 24 10.11 23.46 -22.02
C PHE A 24 9.27 22.19 -22.24
N SER A 25 8.41 22.13 -23.27
CA SER A 25 7.60 20.93 -23.55
C SER A 25 8.33 19.83 -24.33
N ALA A 26 9.38 20.17 -25.09
CA ALA A 26 10.10 19.20 -25.92
C ALA A 26 10.96 18.25 -25.06
N ASP A 27 11.74 18.79 -24.12
CA ASP A 27 12.57 17.99 -23.19
C ASP A 27 11.72 17.22 -22.16
N PHE A 28 10.61 17.83 -21.69
CA PHE A 28 9.68 17.17 -20.76
C PHE A 28 9.06 15.91 -21.37
N ASN A 29 8.76 15.93 -22.68
CA ASN A 29 8.23 14.78 -23.40
C ASN A 29 9.29 13.70 -23.67
N ALA A 30 10.57 14.05 -23.83
CA ALA A 30 11.64 13.10 -24.12
C ALA A 30 11.94 12.20 -22.91
N ILE A 31 12.09 12.78 -21.71
CA ILE A 31 12.36 12.00 -20.49
C ILE A 31 11.16 11.13 -20.10
N ASP A 32 9.93 11.66 -20.24
CA ASP A 32 8.71 10.89 -20.00
C ASP A 32 8.60 9.68 -20.94
N SER A 33 9.04 9.83 -22.19
CA SER A 33 9.07 8.73 -23.16
C SER A 33 10.12 7.67 -22.79
N GLN A 34 11.30 8.08 -22.32
CA GLN A 34 12.34 7.16 -21.85
C GLN A 34 11.88 6.38 -20.61
N ILE A 35 11.25 7.06 -19.66
CA ILE A 35 10.69 6.44 -18.46
C ILE A 35 9.55 5.49 -18.82
N ALA A 36 8.63 5.89 -19.70
CA ALA A 36 7.54 5.02 -20.14
C ALA A 36 8.09 3.74 -20.81
N LYS A 37 9.15 3.87 -21.64
CA LYS A 37 9.84 2.72 -22.21
C LYS A 37 10.49 1.84 -21.14
N TYR A 38 11.22 2.44 -20.19
CA TYR A 38 11.82 1.71 -19.08
C TYR A 38 10.78 0.92 -18.28
N ILE A 39 9.62 1.53 -18.00
CA ILE A 39 8.52 0.89 -17.28
C ILE A 39 7.95 -0.29 -18.09
N ASP A 40 7.74 -0.12 -19.39
CA ASP A 40 7.23 -1.21 -20.25
C ASP A 40 8.20 -2.40 -20.32
N ASP A 41 9.50 -2.13 -20.44
CA ASP A 41 10.55 -3.16 -20.39
C ASP A 41 10.59 -3.82 -18.99
N SER A 42 10.39 -3.02 -17.93
CA SER A 42 10.38 -3.49 -16.54
C SER A 42 9.22 -4.44 -16.25
N TRP A 43 8.03 -4.25 -16.83
CA TRP A 43 6.92 -5.20 -16.64
C TRP A 43 7.31 -6.62 -17.05
N THR A 44 8.01 -6.77 -18.17
CA THR A 44 8.51 -8.07 -18.62
C THR A 44 9.59 -8.61 -17.67
N LEU A 45 10.54 -7.78 -17.25
CA LEU A 45 11.63 -8.17 -16.34
C LEU A 45 11.12 -8.65 -14.97
N LEU A 46 10.14 -7.93 -14.42
CA LEU A 46 9.50 -8.21 -13.13
C LEU A 46 8.49 -9.36 -13.21
N THR A 47 8.16 -9.84 -14.40
CA THR A 47 7.28 -11.01 -14.54
C THR A 47 7.95 -12.26 -14.00
N ARG A 48 7.14 -13.07 -13.32
CA ARG A 48 7.44 -14.42 -12.86
C ARG A 48 6.42 -15.36 -13.46
N ASP A 49 6.90 -16.24 -14.31
CA ASP A 49 6.09 -17.15 -15.13
C ASP A 49 6.46 -18.63 -14.94
N ASN A 50 7.55 -18.91 -14.20
CA ASN A 50 8.05 -20.25 -13.96
C ASN A 50 8.44 -20.47 -12.50
N TRP A 51 8.16 -21.68 -12.00
CA TRP A 51 8.28 -22.00 -10.58
C TRP A 51 9.73 -21.97 -10.07
N LEU A 52 10.72 -22.27 -10.91
CA LEU A 52 12.12 -22.21 -10.50
C LEU A 52 12.52 -20.78 -10.15
N LYS A 53 12.31 -19.84 -11.08
CA LYS A 53 12.60 -18.42 -10.86
C LYS A 53 11.84 -17.90 -9.65
N CYS A 54 10.57 -18.29 -9.48
CA CYS A 54 9.77 -17.89 -8.32
C CYS A 54 10.28 -18.47 -6.99
N SER A 55 10.85 -19.68 -7.00
CA SER A 55 11.18 -20.40 -5.76
C SER A 55 12.43 -19.87 -5.07
N VAL A 56 13.33 -19.19 -5.79
CA VAL A 56 14.50 -18.53 -5.20
C VAL A 56 14.04 -17.48 -4.18
N ASP A 57 14.56 -17.52 -2.96
CA ASP A 57 14.20 -16.60 -1.89
C ASP A 57 15.47 -15.96 -1.30
N PRO A 58 15.86 -14.74 -1.72
CA PRO A 58 17.05 -14.08 -1.19
C PRO A 58 16.96 -13.75 0.31
N LYS A 59 15.74 -13.83 0.90
CA LYS A 59 15.48 -13.51 2.30
C LYS A 59 15.83 -14.66 3.24
N LEU A 60 15.89 -15.88 2.72
CA LEU A 60 16.14 -17.10 3.47
C LEU A 60 17.26 -17.91 2.84
N SER A 61 18.17 -18.43 3.65
CA SER A 61 19.06 -19.51 3.20
C SER A 61 18.29 -20.82 3.26
N VAL A 62 18.01 -21.40 2.10
CA VAL A 62 17.29 -22.69 1.98
C VAL A 62 18.17 -23.74 1.32
N ASP A 63 18.08 -24.97 1.81
CA ASP A 63 18.77 -26.14 1.24
C ASP A 63 17.95 -26.84 0.13
N GLU A 64 16.67 -26.50 0.02
CA GLU A 64 15.72 -27.12 -0.90
C GLU A 64 14.71 -26.08 -1.41
N LEU A 65 14.45 -26.06 -2.73
CA LEU A 65 13.40 -25.24 -3.33
C LEU A 65 12.08 -25.99 -3.33
N ILE A 66 11.10 -25.53 -2.54
CA ILE A 66 9.81 -26.19 -2.36
C ILE A 66 8.68 -25.29 -2.88
N VAL A 67 7.78 -25.87 -3.68
CA VAL A 67 6.48 -25.32 -4.05
C VAL A 67 5.39 -26.08 -3.30
N TYR A 68 4.69 -25.38 -2.42
CA TYR A 68 3.58 -25.90 -1.65
C TYR A 68 2.25 -25.68 -2.35
N LEU A 69 1.39 -26.69 -2.31
CA LEU A 69 0.07 -26.69 -2.92
C LEU A 69 -1.02 -26.95 -1.88
N PRO A 70 -2.21 -26.35 -2.04
CA PRO A 70 -3.37 -26.71 -1.24
C PRO A 70 -3.80 -28.16 -1.56
N ARG A 71 -4.39 -28.85 -0.59
CA ARG A 71 -4.86 -30.25 -0.78
C ARG A 71 -5.96 -30.40 -1.82
N THR A 72 -6.63 -29.31 -2.20
CA THR A 72 -7.64 -29.28 -3.26
C THR A 72 -7.03 -29.41 -4.67
N GLU A 73 -5.72 -29.31 -4.80
CA GLU A 73 -5.02 -29.41 -6.07
C GLU A 73 -4.38 -30.78 -6.30
N ALA A 74 -4.22 -31.16 -7.57
CA ALA A 74 -3.51 -32.36 -7.95
C ALA A 74 -2.08 -32.03 -8.37
N ILE A 75 -1.10 -32.34 -7.50
CA ILE A 75 0.32 -32.05 -7.76
C ILE A 75 0.76 -32.61 -9.12
N GLU A 76 0.42 -33.86 -9.44
CA GLU A 76 0.84 -34.47 -10.71
C GLU A 76 0.22 -33.78 -11.94
N GLN A 77 -1.03 -33.30 -11.85
CA GLN A 77 -1.63 -32.53 -12.95
C GLN A 77 -0.91 -31.19 -13.15
N ILE A 78 -0.52 -30.53 -12.07
CA ILE A 78 0.22 -29.27 -12.13
C ILE A 78 1.61 -29.50 -12.70
N LYS A 79 2.35 -30.51 -12.21
CA LYS A 79 3.67 -30.88 -12.75
C LYS A 79 3.62 -31.16 -14.25
N ASN A 80 2.55 -31.81 -14.73
CA ASN A 80 2.38 -32.11 -16.16
C ASN A 80 2.17 -30.86 -17.03
N LYS A 81 1.76 -29.71 -16.47
CA LYS A 81 1.69 -28.45 -17.22
C LYS A 81 3.08 -27.97 -17.66
N ASN A 82 4.10 -28.17 -16.83
CA ASN A 82 5.50 -27.78 -17.12
C ASN A 82 6.49 -28.81 -16.54
N PRO A 83 6.69 -29.97 -17.20
CA PRO A 83 7.53 -31.06 -16.67
C PRO A 83 9.00 -30.68 -16.47
N GLU A 84 9.52 -29.74 -17.25
CA GLU A 84 10.91 -29.27 -17.15
C GLU A 84 11.15 -28.52 -15.83
N TRP A 85 10.31 -27.54 -15.50
CA TRP A 85 10.41 -26.79 -14.25
C TRP A 85 10.07 -27.65 -13.05
N ALA A 86 9.14 -28.59 -13.21
CA ALA A 86 8.74 -29.52 -12.16
C ALA A 86 9.89 -30.41 -11.65
N ARG A 87 10.93 -30.64 -12.46
CA ARG A 87 12.12 -31.43 -12.05
C ARG A 87 13.13 -30.62 -11.24
N GLN A 88 13.01 -29.30 -11.22
CA GLN A 88 14.00 -28.40 -10.62
C GLN A 88 13.58 -27.89 -9.23
N VAL A 89 12.34 -28.15 -8.83
CA VAL A 89 11.79 -27.79 -7.51
C VAL A 89 10.98 -28.96 -6.96
N LYS A 90 10.92 -29.08 -5.64
CA LYS A 90 10.11 -30.09 -4.96
C LYS A 90 8.67 -29.60 -4.82
N PHE A 91 7.72 -30.51 -5.03
CA PHE A 91 6.31 -30.25 -4.80
C PHE A 91 5.87 -30.93 -3.50
N ALA A 92 5.11 -30.20 -2.68
CA ALA A 92 4.56 -30.73 -1.44
C ALA A 92 3.15 -30.20 -1.22
N TYR A 93 2.32 -30.99 -0.53
CA TYR A 93 1.05 -30.48 -0.01
C TYR A 93 1.30 -29.64 1.23
N LEU A 94 0.55 -28.55 1.38
CA LEU A 94 0.50 -27.81 2.63
C LEU A 94 0.02 -28.73 3.76
N PRO A 95 0.70 -28.70 4.94
CA PRO A 95 0.17 -29.34 6.12
C PRO A 95 -1.16 -28.67 6.52
N GLU A 96 -2.03 -29.41 7.21
CA GLU A 96 -3.29 -28.85 7.72
C GLU A 96 -3.04 -27.72 8.72
N ASP A 97 -1.94 -27.81 9.46
CA ASP A 97 -1.46 -26.79 10.37
C ASP A 97 -0.18 -26.15 9.82
N ALA A 98 -0.28 -24.91 9.33
CA ALA A 98 0.84 -24.16 8.77
C ALA A 98 1.98 -23.94 9.78
N ARG A 99 1.72 -24.03 11.08
CA ARG A 99 2.76 -23.92 12.14
C ARG A 99 3.72 -25.11 12.14
N LYS A 100 3.37 -26.22 11.48
CA LYS A 100 4.22 -27.40 11.33
C LYS A 100 5.17 -27.33 10.13
N ILE A 101 5.19 -26.20 9.41
CA ILE A 101 6.11 -26.02 8.29
C ILE A 101 7.51 -25.71 8.84
N GLU A 102 8.42 -26.68 8.74
CA GLU A 102 9.83 -26.51 9.12
C GLU A 102 10.68 -25.97 7.97
N LYS A 103 10.36 -26.36 6.73
CA LYS A 103 11.06 -25.91 5.52
C LYS A 103 10.18 -24.93 4.74
N HIS A 104 10.57 -23.67 4.74
CA HIS A 104 9.83 -22.64 4.05
C HIS A 104 9.98 -22.72 2.52
N GLY A 105 8.89 -22.44 1.81
CA GLY A 105 8.85 -22.47 0.35
C GLY A 105 7.80 -21.54 -0.24
N LEU A 106 7.75 -21.52 -1.58
CA LEU A 106 6.78 -20.80 -2.40
C LEU A 106 5.40 -21.45 -2.27
N LEU A 107 4.34 -20.66 -2.28
CA LEU A 107 2.98 -21.15 -2.45
C LEU A 107 2.58 -21.04 -3.92
N TYR A 108 2.00 -22.11 -4.44
CA TYR A 108 1.59 -22.20 -5.83
C TYR A 108 0.56 -21.10 -6.18
N LEU A 109 0.77 -20.48 -7.34
CA LEU A 109 -0.20 -19.63 -8.01
C LEU A 109 -0.37 -20.11 -9.45
N PRO A 110 -1.60 -20.09 -9.99
CA PRO A 110 -1.89 -20.67 -11.30
C PRO A 110 -1.42 -19.84 -12.49
N HIS A 111 -1.20 -18.53 -12.31
CA HIS A 111 -0.84 -17.62 -13.39
C HIS A 111 0.48 -16.88 -13.15
N PRO A 112 1.14 -16.41 -14.22
CA PRO A 112 2.24 -15.46 -14.09
C PRO A 112 1.82 -14.20 -13.34
N TYR A 113 2.78 -13.58 -12.66
CA TYR A 113 2.55 -12.35 -11.90
C TYR A 113 3.77 -11.42 -11.97
N VAL A 114 3.54 -10.14 -11.72
CA VAL A 114 4.60 -9.13 -11.62
C VAL A 114 4.94 -8.94 -10.14
N VAL A 115 6.23 -8.96 -9.82
CA VAL A 115 6.73 -8.72 -8.45
C VAL A 115 7.00 -7.24 -8.22
N PRO A 116 7.10 -6.78 -6.95
CA PRO A 116 7.51 -5.41 -6.67
C PRO A 116 8.87 -5.04 -7.28
N GLY A 117 9.91 -5.85 -7.05
CA GLY A 117 11.25 -5.59 -7.60
C GLY A 117 12.34 -5.99 -6.61
N GLY A 118 13.60 -5.92 -7.07
CA GLY A 118 14.76 -6.21 -6.23
C GLY A 118 14.73 -7.60 -5.58
N ARG A 119 14.83 -7.67 -4.25
CA ARG A 119 14.81 -8.93 -3.47
C ARG A 119 13.45 -9.64 -3.43
N PHE A 120 12.36 -8.99 -3.86
CA PHE A 120 11.00 -9.52 -3.79
C PHE A 120 10.70 -10.39 -5.01
N ASN A 121 10.33 -11.64 -4.78
CA ASN A 121 10.15 -12.65 -5.82
C ASN A 121 8.74 -13.27 -5.84
N GLU A 122 7.88 -12.74 -4.98
CA GLU A 122 6.53 -13.18 -4.69
C GLU A 122 5.52 -12.15 -5.23
N GLN A 123 4.28 -12.60 -5.46
CA GLN A 123 3.18 -11.67 -5.66
C GLN A 123 2.78 -11.09 -4.31
N TYR A 124 2.93 -9.78 -4.13
CA TYR A 124 2.49 -9.06 -2.93
C TYR A 124 1.08 -8.49 -3.12
N ALA A 125 0.24 -8.55 -2.08
CA ALA A 125 -1.18 -8.22 -2.23
C ALA A 125 -1.45 -6.73 -2.52
N TRP A 126 -0.97 -5.80 -1.69
CA TRP A 126 -1.30 -4.38 -1.89
C TRP A 126 -0.48 -3.72 -3.01
N ASP A 127 0.78 -4.14 -3.23
CA ASP A 127 1.61 -3.72 -4.37
C ASP A 127 0.93 -4.05 -5.69
N SER A 128 0.27 -5.22 -5.76
CA SER A 128 -0.46 -5.67 -6.94
C SER A 128 -1.50 -4.65 -7.41
N TYR A 129 -2.10 -3.84 -6.52
CA TYR A 129 -3.05 -2.81 -6.94
C TYR A 129 -2.38 -1.78 -7.86
N PHE A 130 -1.28 -1.19 -7.41
CA PHE A 130 -0.56 -0.17 -8.16
C PHE A 130 0.06 -0.74 -9.44
N ILE A 131 0.55 -1.98 -9.37
CA ILE A 131 1.05 -2.69 -10.55
C ILE A 131 -0.09 -2.94 -11.56
N VAL A 132 -1.25 -3.42 -11.11
CA VAL A 132 -2.42 -3.63 -11.98
C VAL A 132 -2.82 -2.32 -12.65
N LEU A 133 -2.89 -1.21 -11.93
CA LEU A 133 -3.16 0.10 -12.54
C LEU A 133 -2.13 0.45 -13.63
N GLY A 134 -0.84 0.25 -13.36
CA GLY A 134 0.23 0.42 -14.35
C GLY A 134 0.09 -0.46 -15.59
N LEU A 135 -0.23 -1.74 -15.40
CA LEU A 135 -0.47 -2.68 -16.48
C LEU A 135 -1.68 -2.28 -17.33
N LEU A 136 -2.74 -1.74 -16.73
CA LEU A 136 -3.91 -1.23 -17.46
C LEU A 136 -3.56 0.01 -18.29
N GLU A 137 -2.74 0.93 -17.76
CA GLU A 137 -2.22 2.08 -18.51
C GLU A 137 -1.30 1.64 -19.67
N SER A 138 -0.52 0.57 -19.50
CA SER A 138 0.27 -0.07 -20.55
C SER A 138 -0.53 -1.02 -21.46
N ASN A 139 -1.86 -1.10 -21.31
CA ASN A 139 -2.74 -1.99 -22.07
C ASN A 139 -2.38 -3.51 -22.00
N ARG A 140 -1.72 -3.94 -20.92
CA ARG A 140 -1.34 -5.33 -20.64
C ARG A 140 -2.46 -6.06 -19.90
N LEU A 141 -3.66 -6.08 -20.49
CA LEU A 141 -4.89 -6.56 -19.85
C LEU A 141 -4.79 -8.01 -19.36
N THR A 142 -4.27 -8.92 -20.17
CA THR A 142 -4.09 -10.34 -19.79
C THR A 142 -3.27 -10.48 -18.50
N GLN A 143 -2.18 -9.73 -18.38
CA GLN A 143 -1.30 -9.79 -17.22
C GLN A 143 -1.96 -9.21 -15.97
N ALA A 144 -2.68 -8.09 -16.12
CA ALA A 144 -3.47 -7.51 -15.03
C ALA A 144 -4.53 -8.50 -14.51
N LYS A 145 -5.27 -9.16 -15.42
CA LYS A 145 -6.27 -10.17 -15.06
C LYS A 145 -5.65 -11.35 -14.32
N GLN A 146 -4.52 -11.86 -14.81
CA GLN A 146 -3.81 -12.99 -14.21
C GLN A 146 -3.38 -12.72 -12.76
N MET A 147 -2.87 -11.51 -12.48
CA MET A 147 -2.55 -11.10 -11.10
C MET A 147 -3.79 -11.07 -10.21
N ILE A 148 -4.91 -10.54 -10.69
CA ILE A 148 -6.18 -10.51 -9.94
C ILE A 148 -6.68 -11.94 -9.68
N ASP A 149 -6.64 -12.80 -10.70
CA ASP A 149 -7.07 -14.20 -10.59
C ASP A 149 -6.20 -14.99 -9.60
N ASN A 150 -4.90 -14.67 -9.49
CA ASN A 150 -4.04 -15.25 -8.45
C ASN A 150 -4.47 -14.82 -7.03
N LEU A 151 -4.80 -13.55 -6.80
CA LEU A 151 -5.28 -13.11 -5.47
C LEU A 151 -6.64 -13.75 -5.12
N ILE A 152 -7.51 -13.93 -6.13
CA ILE A 152 -8.76 -14.70 -5.98
C ILE A 152 -8.47 -16.17 -5.66
N TYR A 153 -7.45 -16.76 -6.30
CA TYR A 153 -6.98 -18.11 -6.02
C TYR A 153 -6.54 -18.26 -4.56
N GLU A 154 -5.75 -17.32 -4.02
CA GLU A 154 -5.31 -17.34 -2.63
C GLU A 154 -6.50 -17.38 -1.66
N LEU A 155 -7.50 -16.53 -1.87
CA LEU A 155 -8.71 -16.51 -1.03
C LEU A 155 -9.51 -17.81 -1.12
N ARG A 156 -9.55 -18.47 -2.29
CA ARG A 156 -10.28 -19.72 -2.48
C ARG A 156 -9.55 -20.93 -1.90
N HIS A 157 -8.23 -20.97 -1.97
CA HIS A 157 -7.44 -22.16 -1.68
C HIS A 157 -6.62 -22.07 -0.39
N TYR A 158 -6.19 -20.87 -0.01
CA TYR A 158 -5.48 -20.60 1.24
C TYR A 158 -6.39 -19.94 2.30
N GLY A 159 -7.58 -19.48 1.91
CA GLY A 159 -8.57 -18.89 2.82
C GLY A 159 -8.21 -17.48 3.31
N ILE A 160 -7.13 -16.91 2.76
CA ILE A 160 -6.61 -15.59 3.13
C ILE A 160 -5.98 -14.96 1.88
N LEU A 161 -6.10 -13.65 1.75
CA LEU A 161 -5.29 -12.85 0.83
C LEU A 161 -3.92 -12.68 1.48
N LEU A 162 -2.88 -13.31 0.95
CA LEU A 162 -1.59 -13.36 1.63
C LEU A 162 -0.86 -12.03 1.53
N ASN A 163 0.04 -11.74 2.47
CA ASN A 163 1.01 -10.66 2.32
C ASN A 163 1.80 -10.88 1.03
N ALA A 164 2.40 -12.07 0.89
CA ALA A 164 2.87 -12.60 -0.38
C ALA A 164 2.80 -14.12 -0.41
N ASN A 165 2.95 -14.76 -1.58
CA ASN A 165 2.76 -16.21 -1.75
C ASN A 165 3.94 -17.07 -1.25
N ARG A 166 4.31 -16.95 0.04
CA ARG A 166 5.26 -17.85 0.73
C ARG A 166 4.66 -18.46 1.98
N SER A 167 5.15 -19.63 2.35
CA SER A 167 4.70 -20.36 3.53
C SER A 167 4.78 -19.55 4.85
N TYR A 168 5.79 -18.72 5.06
CA TYR A 168 5.92 -17.87 6.27
C TYR A 168 4.97 -16.64 6.29
N TYR A 169 4.21 -16.44 5.21
CA TYR A 169 3.10 -15.48 5.14
C TYR A 169 1.73 -16.14 5.38
N LEU A 170 1.64 -17.48 5.57
CA LEU A 170 0.39 -18.17 5.91
C LEU A 170 -0.12 -17.70 7.29
N GLY A 171 -1.02 -16.72 7.27
CA GLY A 171 -1.58 -16.07 8.46
C GLY A 171 -1.35 -14.55 8.54
N ARG A 172 -0.62 -13.98 7.58
CA ARG A 172 -0.41 -12.53 7.45
C ARG A 172 -0.93 -12.06 6.10
N THR A 173 -1.74 -11.01 6.12
CA THR A 173 -2.30 -10.35 4.93
C THR A 173 -1.64 -9.00 4.71
N GLN A 174 -2.25 -8.14 3.89
CA GLN A 174 -1.85 -6.77 3.58
C GLN A 174 -3.10 -5.92 3.29
N PRO A 175 -2.98 -4.58 3.17
CA PRO A 175 -4.10 -3.68 2.94
C PRO A 175 -5.05 -4.12 1.79
N PRO A 176 -6.38 -4.20 2.02
CA PRO A 176 -7.28 -4.88 1.09
C PRO A 176 -7.74 -3.98 -0.08
N LEU A 177 -7.09 -4.15 -1.24
CA LEU A 177 -7.40 -3.40 -2.48
C LEU A 177 -7.93 -4.30 -3.62
N LEU A 178 -8.30 -5.55 -3.33
CA LEU A 178 -8.73 -6.52 -4.36
C LEU A 178 -9.97 -6.08 -5.15
N THR A 179 -10.98 -5.50 -4.49
CA THR A 179 -12.21 -5.08 -5.17
C THR A 179 -11.97 -3.90 -6.11
N GLU A 180 -11.11 -2.97 -5.72
CA GLU A 180 -10.64 -1.87 -6.57
C GLU A 180 -9.91 -2.40 -7.81
N MET A 181 -9.04 -3.41 -7.66
CA MET A 181 -8.39 -4.08 -8.80
C MET A 181 -9.41 -4.72 -9.74
N ILE A 182 -10.40 -5.44 -9.19
CA ILE A 182 -11.45 -6.12 -9.96
C ILE A 182 -12.25 -5.10 -10.79
N LEU A 183 -12.69 -4.00 -10.18
CA LEU A 183 -13.45 -2.96 -10.87
C LEU A 183 -12.60 -2.19 -11.88
N ALA A 184 -11.34 -1.88 -11.55
CA ALA A 184 -10.41 -1.24 -12.48
C ALA A 184 -10.23 -2.08 -13.75
N TYR A 185 -10.04 -3.40 -13.61
CA TYR A 185 -9.97 -4.32 -14.75
C TYR A 185 -11.31 -4.41 -15.50
N TYR A 186 -12.42 -4.64 -14.79
CA TYR A 186 -13.74 -4.79 -15.41
C TYR A 186 -14.13 -3.57 -16.27
N ARG A 187 -13.78 -2.36 -15.84
CA ARG A 187 -14.03 -1.12 -16.61
C ARG A 187 -13.26 -1.08 -17.94
N ARG A 188 -12.14 -1.81 -18.05
CA ARG A 188 -11.32 -1.91 -19.26
C ARG A 188 -11.72 -3.08 -20.15
N ASP A 189 -12.14 -4.19 -19.56
CA ASP A 189 -12.58 -5.40 -20.26
C ASP A 189 -13.82 -6.02 -19.58
N PRO A 190 -15.03 -5.53 -19.90
CA PRO A 190 -16.25 -5.93 -19.21
C PRO A 190 -16.65 -7.39 -19.47
N ASP A 191 -16.51 -8.24 -18.46
CA ASP A 191 -17.03 -9.61 -18.45
C ASP A 191 -17.83 -9.88 -17.16
N LYS A 192 -19.16 -9.96 -17.30
CA LYS A 192 -20.06 -10.21 -16.16
C LYS A 192 -19.94 -11.63 -15.60
N VAL A 193 -19.54 -12.61 -16.41
CA VAL A 193 -19.33 -14.00 -15.97
C VAL A 193 -18.10 -14.05 -15.08
N TRP A 194 -16.99 -13.47 -15.52
CA TRP A 194 -15.80 -13.32 -14.70
C TRP A 194 -16.09 -12.50 -13.43
N LEU A 195 -16.76 -11.35 -13.55
CA LEU A 195 -17.10 -10.50 -12.41
C LEU A 195 -17.92 -11.26 -11.36
N ASN A 196 -18.95 -12.00 -11.78
CA ASN A 196 -19.75 -12.84 -10.88
C ASN A 196 -18.91 -13.92 -10.19
N SER A 197 -17.92 -14.49 -10.89
CA SER A 197 -17.01 -15.49 -10.31
C SER A 197 -16.17 -14.94 -9.16
N THR A 198 -15.96 -13.62 -9.08
CA THR A 198 -15.14 -13.00 -8.01
C THR A 198 -15.86 -12.91 -6.65
N LEU A 199 -17.20 -12.94 -6.64
CA LEU A 199 -18.02 -12.69 -5.45
C LEU A 199 -17.68 -13.55 -4.22
N PRO A 200 -17.39 -14.87 -4.34
CA PRO A 200 -16.98 -15.67 -3.19
C PRO A 200 -15.68 -15.17 -2.54
N ALA A 201 -14.68 -14.77 -3.34
CA ALA A 201 -13.42 -14.26 -2.82
C ALA A 201 -13.61 -12.92 -2.09
N ILE A 202 -14.43 -12.01 -2.64
CA ILE A 202 -14.80 -10.74 -2.00
C ILE A 202 -15.47 -10.99 -0.64
N LYS A 203 -16.39 -11.96 -0.57
CA LYS A 203 -17.04 -12.34 0.70
C LYS A 203 -16.04 -12.89 1.72
N THR A 204 -15.13 -13.78 1.30
CA THR A 204 -14.06 -14.30 2.18
C THR A 204 -13.17 -13.18 2.69
N LEU A 205 -12.72 -12.28 1.82
CA LEU A 205 -11.87 -11.14 2.18
C LEU A 205 -12.58 -10.21 3.17
N HIS A 206 -13.82 -9.82 2.89
CA HIS A 206 -14.60 -8.99 3.80
C HIS A 206 -14.80 -9.69 5.15
N HIS A 207 -15.14 -10.98 5.15
CA HIS A 207 -15.32 -11.75 6.39
C HIS A 207 -14.03 -11.82 7.23
N HIS A 208 -12.86 -11.97 6.60
CA HIS A 208 -11.57 -11.97 7.26
C HIS A 208 -11.34 -10.68 8.10
N TRP A 209 -11.68 -9.53 7.53
CA TRP A 209 -11.50 -8.23 8.17
C TRP A 209 -12.61 -7.84 9.16
N THR A 210 -13.79 -8.45 9.04
CA THR A 210 -14.96 -8.14 9.86
C THR A 210 -15.27 -9.21 10.92
N THR A 211 -14.30 -10.08 11.20
CA THR A 211 -14.38 -11.09 12.27
C THR A 211 -13.29 -10.82 13.31
N PRO A 212 -13.56 -11.03 14.63
CA PRO A 212 -12.51 -10.99 15.64
C PRO A 212 -11.38 -11.99 15.34
N PRO A 213 -10.11 -11.66 15.65
CA PRO A 213 -9.66 -10.52 16.44
C PRO A 213 -9.49 -9.20 15.65
N ARG A 214 -9.74 -9.17 14.33
CA ARG A 214 -9.59 -7.97 13.50
C ARG A 214 -10.77 -7.01 13.64
N ALA A 215 -11.99 -7.52 13.73
CA ALA A 215 -13.13 -6.70 14.07
C ALA A 215 -13.04 -6.17 15.50
N ILE A 216 -13.48 -4.93 15.71
CA ILE A 216 -13.65 -4.26 16.99
C ILE A 216 -15.15 -3.98 17.18
N PRO A 217 -15.96 -4.96 17.64
CA PRO A 217 -17.42 -4.83 17.68
C PRO A 217 -17.91 -3.63 18.48
N ALA A 218 -17.17 -3.21 19.52
CA ALA A 218 -17.52 -2.08 20.38
C ALA A 218 -17.61 -0.74 19.65
N ILE A 219 -16.93 -0.58 18.50
CA ILE A 219 -16.93 0.66 17.71
C ILE A 219 -17.29 0.43 16.23
N GLY A 220 -17.60 -0.80 15.82
CA GLY A 220 -17.98 -1.12 14.44
C GLY A 220 -16.85 -0.96 13.40
N LEU A 221 -15.59 -0.86 13.84
CA LEU A 221 -14.40 -0.74 12.99
C LEU A 221 -13.52 -1.99 13.06
N SER A 222 -12.45 -2.03 12.27
CA SER A 222 -11.46 -3.10 12.25
C SER A 222 -10.06 -2.58 12.60
N ARG A 223 -9.18 -3.49 13.01
CA ARG A 223 -7.74 -3.30 13.21
C ARG A 223 -6.94 -4.28 12.38
N TYR A 224 -5.69 -3.93 12.12
CA TYR A 224 -4.68 -4.93 11.79
C TYR A 224 -4.44 -5.83 13.00
N TYR A 225 -4.30 -7.13 12.75
CA TYR A 225 -3.91 -8.11 13.76
C TYR A 225 -3.38 -9.36 13.07
N SER A 226 -2.07 -9.58 13.12
CA SER A 226 -1.44 -10.84 12.69
C SER A 226 -0.84 -11.56 13.89
N GLY A 227 -1.38 -12.73 14.21
CA GLY A 227 -0.90 -13.59 15.29
C GLY A 227 0.42 -14.30 14.95
N GLY A 228 0.70 -15.41 15.65
CA GLY A 228 1.89 -16.24 15.43
C GLY A 228 2.96 -16.06 16.50
N GLU A 229 3.96 -16.94 16.49
CA GLU A 229 4.99 -17.05 17.53
C GLU A 229 6.40 -16.79 16.99
N GLY A 230 7.28 -16.28 17.86
CA GLY A 230 8.70 -16.06 17.55
C GLY A 230 8.98 -15.02 16.46
N GLN A 231 10.25 -14.92 16.08
CA GLN A 231 10.74 -14.06 15.01
C GLN A 231 10.09 -14.41 13.65
N THR A 232 9.90 -13.41 12.78
CA THR A 232 9.49 -13.66 11.40
C THR A 232 10.66 -14.23 10.61
N PRO A 233 10.51 -15.36 9.90
CA PRO A 233 11.62 -16.01 9.21
C PRO A 233 12.33 -15.10 8.21
N GLU A 234 11.60 -14.22 7.53
CA GLU A 234 12.14 -13.35 6.48
C GLU A 234 12.94 -12.14 6.98
N GLU A 235 13.04 -11.97 8.31
CA GLU A 235 13.70 -10.84 8.95
C GLU A 235 15.07 -11.24 9.51
N SER A 236 16.00 -10.28 9.49
CA SER A 236 17.35 -10.46 9.98
C SER A 236 17.42 -10.51 11.51
N GLN A 237 18.34 -11.31 12.05
CA GLN A 237 18.66 -11.25 13.49
C GLN A 237 19.27 -9.90 13.90
N GLU A 238 19.92 -9.19 12.96
CA GLU A 238 20.45 -7.86 13.20
C GLU A 238 19.33 -6.86 13.54
N TYR A 239 18.20 -6.91 12.83
CA TYR A 239 17.02 -6.10 13.14
C TYR A 239 16.55 -6.31 14.59
N TYR A 240 16.29 -7.57 14.99
CA TYR A 240 15.82 -7.85 16.35
C TYR A 240 16.84 -7.46 17.42
N SER A 241 18.14 -7.58 17.13
CA SER A 241 19.21 -7.12 18.01
C SER A 241 19.20 -5.59 18.19
N LYS A 242 18.97 -4.83 17.10
CA LYS A 242 18.84 -3.35 17.15
C LYS A 242 17.59 -2.93 17.93
N VAL A 243 16.46 -3.60 17.72
CA VAL A 243 15.21 -3.33 18.45
C VAL A 243 15.38 -3.58 19.95
N LEU A 244 15.98 -4.71 20.33
CA LEU A 244 16.23 -5.02 21.74
C LEU A 244 17.20 -4.01 22.38
N SER A 245 18.24 -3.60 21.65
CA SER A 245 19.17 -2.56 22.09
C SER A 245 18.48 -1.22 22.32
N TYR A 246 17.56 -0.83 21.43
CA TYR A 246 16.75 0.37 21.59
C TYR A 246 15.94 0.33 22.89
N PHE A 247 15.18 -0.74 23.14
CA PHE A 247 14.38 -0.83 24.37
C PHE A 247 15.21 -0.82 25.65
N LYS A 248 16.40 -1.42 25.64
CA LYS A 248 17.33 -1.38 26.77
C LYS A 248 17.89 0.02 27.05
N THR A 249 18.02 0.84 26.01
CA THR A 249 18.58 2.20 26.11
C THR A 249 17.48 3.28 26.27
N HIS A 250 16.23 2.96 25.94
CA HIS A 250 15.08 3.86 25.96
C HIS A 250 13.87 3.22 26.68
N PRO A 251 13.98 2.83 27.96
CA PRO A 251 12.96 2.04 28.65
C PRO A 251 11.60 2.75 28.76
N THR A 252 11.54 4.08 28.64
CA THR A 252 10.33 4.89 28.86
C THR A 252 9.69 5.48 27.60
N GLU A 253 10.19 5.20 26.39
CA GLU A 253 9.71 5.86 25.15
C GLU A 253 8.41 5.26 24.54
N GLY A 254 7.46 4.80 25.36
CA GLY A 254 6.15 4.30 24.92
C GLY A 254 5.01 5.29 25.20
N GLU A 255 4.11 5.53 24.25
CA GLU A 255 2.97 6.45 24.43
C GLU A 255 1.73 5.73 24.99
N GLY A 256 1.88 5.17 26.20
CA GLY A 256 0.76 4.69 27.00
C GLY A 256 0.61 3.17 27.09
N ARG A 257 1.54 2.38 26.53
CA ARG A 257 1.81 1.01 27.01
C ARG A 257 3.15 0.95 27.73
N ASP A 258 3.21 0.12 28.75
CA ASP A 258 4.45 -0.22 29.44
C ASP A 258 5.35 -1.02 28.47
N ASN A 259 6.53 -0.48 28.15
CA ASN A 259 7.49 -1.13 27.26
C ASN A 259 7.92 -2.51 27.80
N SER A 260 7.84 -2.75 29.12
CA SER A 260 8.14 -4.05 29.75
C SER A 260 7.25 -5.19 29.23
N LEU A 261 6.12 -4.89 28.60
CA LEU A 261 5.27 -5.88 27.95
C LEU A 261 5.89 -6.48 26.67
N PHE A 262 6.82 -5.75 26.04
CA PHE A 262 7.41 -6.08 24.74
C PHE A 262 8.84 -6.61 24.85
N TYR A 263 9.51 -6.38 25.98
CA TYR A 263 10.83 -6.95 26.25
C TYR A 263 11.00 -7.25 27.74
N ASP A 264 11.78 -8.28 28.06
CA ASP A 264 12.16 -8.66 29.42
C ASP A 264 13.65 -9.05 29.50
N THR A 265 14.06 -9.68 30.61
CA THR A 265 15.44 -10.14 30.80
C THR A 265 15.88 -11.21 29.80
N ASN A 266 14.94 -11.93 29.18
CA ASN A 266 15.16 -13.00 28.21
C ASN A 266 15.12 -12.49 26.75
N GLY A 267 14.73 -11.23 26.51
CA GLY A 267 14.72 -10.61 25.19
C GLY A 267 13.35 -10.05 24.80
N LEU A 268 13.02 -10.10 23.51
CA LEU A 268 11.72 -9.63 23.01
C LEU A 268 10.63 -10.68 23.31
N THR A 269 9.47 -10.22 23.76
CA THR A 269 8.38 -11.09 24.22
C THR A 269 7.50 -11.60 23.07
N ALA A 270 6.62 -12.56 23.36
CA ALA A 270 5.60 -13.01 22.41
C ALA A 270 4.70 -11.86 21.92
N LEU A 271 4.39 -10.89 22.78
CA LEU A 271 3.56 -9.74 22.42
C LEU A 271 4.25 -8.84 21.40
N PHE A 272 5.57 -8.64 21.54
CA PHE A 272 6.36 -7.93 20.54
C PHE A 272 6.27 -8.60 19.17
N TYR A 273 6.43 -9.92 19.09
CA TYR A 273 6.39 -10.60 17.80
C TYR A 273 5.00 -10.57 17.13
N ILE A 274 3.92 -10.55 17.91
CA ILE A 274 2.56 -10.32 17.38
C ILE A 274 2.45 -8.88 16.84
N ALA A 275 2.99 -7.89 17.53
CA ALA A 275 2.98 -6.51 17.07
C ALA A 275 3.84 -6.31 15.81
N ASP A 276 5.03 -6.91 15.75
CA ASP A 276 5.92 -6.90 14.58
C ASP A 276 5.24 -7.52 13.34
N ARG A 277 4.56 -8.66 13.50
CA ARG A 277 3.74 -9.22 12.40
C ARG A 277 2.56 -8.34 12.03
N THR A 278 1.97 -7.65 12.99
CA THR A 278 0.82 -6.78 12.76
C THR A 278 1.22 -5.49 12.02
N ILE A 279 2.38 -4.90 12.29
CA ILE A 279 2.86 -3.73 11.53
C ILE A 279 3.22 -4.12 10.08
N ARG A 280 3.74 -5.34 9.87
CA ARG A 280 3.93 -5.91 8.52
C ARG A 280 2.61 -6.18 7.79
N GLU A 281 1.54 -6.51 8.52
CA GLU A 281 0.19 -6.64 7.94
C GLU A 281 -0.38 -5.29 7.46
N SER A 282 0.05 -4.17 8.05
CA SER A 282 -0.37 -2.84 7.58
C SER A 282 0.37 -2.38 6.33
N GLY A 283 1.49 -3.03 5.97
CA GLY A 283 2.39 -2.58 4.90
C GLY A 283 3.26 -1.38 5.29
N PHE A 284 3.25 -0.96 6.56
CA PHE A 284 4.05 0.17 7.06
C PHE A 284 5.17 -0.31 7.98
N ASP A 285 5.77 -1.46 7.70
CA ASP A 285 6.90 -2.01 8.42
C ASP A 285 8.20 -1.28 8.03
N ILE A 286 8.78 -0.40 8.85
CA ILE A 286 8.27 0.04 10.14
C ILE A 286 8.12 1.57 10.20
N THR A 287 7.17 2.00 11.03
CA THR A 287 6.82 3.39 11.36
C THR A 287 6.68 3.54 12.87
N ALA A 288 6.90 4.76 13.38
CA ALA A 288 6.67 5.11 14.78
C ALA A 288 5.22 5.56 15.07
N LYS A 289 4.33 5.54 14.06
CA LYS A 289 2.90 5.89 14.16
C LYS A 289 2.19 5.20 15.33
N TYR A 290 2.58 3.97 15.66
CA TYR A 290 2.04 3.19 16.78
C TYR A 290 3.06 2.97 17.91
N GLY A 291 3.90 3.97 18.19
CA GLY A 291 4.99 3.87 19.15
C GLY A 291 6.26 3.29 18.50
N PRO A 292 7.37 3.14 19.27
CA PRO A 292 8.62 2.63 18.72
C PRO A 292 8.43 1.30 18.00
N PHE A 293 8.90 1.21 16.75
CA PHE A 293 8.75 0.02 15.89
C PHE A 293 7.29 -0.42 15.64
N GLY A 294 6.30 0.42 15.95
CA GLY A 294 4.88 0.12 15.75
C GLY A 294 4.26 -0.84 16.78
N ILE A 295 4.92 -1.06 17.92
CA ILE A 295 4.53 -2.10 18.90
C ILE A 295 3.11 -1.96 19.49
N GLU A 296 2.53 -0.76 19.50
CA GLU A 296 1.20 -0.52 20.05
C GLU A 296 0.07 -0.75 19.04
N ILE A 297 0.37 -1.07 17.77
CA ILE A 297 -0.59 -1.20 16.66
C ILE A 297 -1.80 -2.09 16.99
N LEU A 298 -1.61 -3.08 17.86
CA LEU A 298 -2.62 -4.02 18.30
C LEU A 298 -3.88 -3.33 18.85
N ASP A 299 -3.77 -2.14 19.43
CA ASP A 299 -4.90 -1.45 20.06
C ASP A 299 -5.52 -0.37 19.17
N PHE A 300 -5.15 -0.28 17.89
CA PHE A 300 -5.59 0.80 17.01
C PHE A 300 -6.59 0.36 15.94
N ALA A 301 -7.70 1.08 15.86
CA ALA A 301 -8.49 1.18 14.63
C ALA A 301 -7.79 2.19 13.72
N ALA A 302 -7.18 1.70 12.64
CA ALA A 302 -6.37 2.51 11.74
C ALA A 302 -7.21 3.18 10.64
N VAL A 303 -6.87 4.43 10.29
CA VAL A 303 -7.56 5.23 9.27
C VAL A 303 -7.54 4.54 7.91
N ASP A 304 -6.35 4.13 7.47
CA ASP A 304 -6.14 3.42 6.21
C ASP A 304 -7.03 2.19 6.08
N LEU A 305 -6.93 1.22 7.00
CA LEU A 305 -7.67 -0.04 6.93
C LEU A 305 -9.17 0.22 6.84
N ASN A 306 -9.71 1.06 7.71
CA ASN A 306 -11.15 1.27 7.76
C ASN A 306 -11.66 2.01 6.53
N VAL A 307 -10.87 2.91 5.94
CA VAL A 307 -11.20 3.53 4.66
C VAL A 307 -11.16 2.51 3.51
N LEU A 308 -10.17 1.63 3.48
CA LEU A 308 -10.08 0.57 2.45
C LEU A 308 -11.23 -0.44 2.58
N LEU A 309 -11.65 -0.78 3.80
CA LEU A 309 -12.83 -1.62 4.02
C LEU A 309 -14.12 -0.93 3.59
N TYR A 310 -14.24 0.39 3.77
CA TYR A 310 -15.36 1.17 3.26
C TYR A 310 -15.38 1.14 1.73
N GLN A 311 -14.23 1.33 1.09
CA GLN A 311 -14.15 1.25 -0.37
C GLN A 311 -14.53 -0.15 -0.86
N MET A 312 -14.03 -1.22 -0.23
CA MET A 312 -14.44 -2.58 -0.54
C MET A 312 -15.95 -2.81 -0.40
N GLU A 313 -16.59 -2.18 0.58
CA GLU A 313 -18.04 -2.24 0.75
C GLU A 313 -18.81 -1.49 -0.34
N LEU A 314 -18.30 -0.33 -0.80
CA LEU A 314 -18.85 0.38 -1.96
C LEU A 314 -18.65 -0.40 -3.26
N ASP A 315 -17.48 -0.99 -3.45
CA ASP A 315 -17.19 -1.79 -4.64
C ASP A 315 -18.08 -3.03 -4.68
N GLY A 316 -18.26 -3.70 -3.53
CA GLY A 316 -19.19 -4.81 -3.39
C GLY A 316 -20.61 -4.41 -3.82
N LYS A 317 -21.08 -3.21 -3.43
CA LYS A 317 -22.35 -2.66 -3.90
C LYS A 317 -22.34 -2.48 -5.43
N GLU A 318 -21.36 -1.78 -6.00
CA GLU A 318 -21.27 -1.54 -7.46
C GLU A 318 -21.27 -2.85 -8.25
N ILE A 319 -20.47 -3.83 -7.84
CA ILE A 319 -20.42 -5.15 -8.47
C ILE A 319 -21.78 -5.83 -8.45
N HIS A 320 -22.49 -5.81 -7.31
CA HIS A 320 -23.82 -6.37 -7.22
C HIS A 320 -24.86 -5.61 -8.08
N GLU A 321 -24.75 -4.29 -8.22
CA GLU A 321 -25.60 -3.50 -9.12
C GLU A 321 -25.36 -3.87 -10.60
N ILE A 322 -24.08 -3.97 -11.02
CA ILE A 322 -23.69 -4.39 -12.38
C ILE A 322 -24.27 -5.78 -12.73
N LEU A 323 -24.30 -6.69 -11.75
CA LEU A 323 -24.82 -8.04 -11.86
C LEU A 323 -26.34 -8.14 -11.68
N GLY A 324 -27.04 -7.05 -11.36
CA GLY A 324 -28.50 -7.02 -11.16
C GLY A 324 -28.98 -7.52 -9.80
N ASN A 325 -28.07 -7.75 -8.85
CA ASN A 325 -28.33 -8.26 -7.50
C ASN A 325 -28.69 -7.12 -6.53
N LYS A 326 -29.85 -6.49 -6.73
CA LYS A 326 -30.27 -5.27 -6.00
C LYS A 326 -30.32 -5.44 -4.47
N LYS A 327 -30.76 -6.61 -3.98
CA LYS A 327 -30.89 -6.87 -2.54
C LYS A 327 -29.52 -6.87 -1.86
N GLU A 328 -28.56 -7.55 -2.45
CA GLU A 328 -27.18 -7.62 -1.98
C GLU A 328 -26.51 -6.25 -2.06
N ALA A 329 -26.72 -5.51 -3.16
CA ALA A 329 -26.22 -4.13 -3.29
C ALA A 329 -26.68 -3.23 -2.12
N LEU A 330 -27.96 -3.30 -1.74
CA LEU A 330 -28.48 -2.55 -0.58
C LEU A 330 -27.82 -2.97 0.75
N GLN A 331 -27.49 -4.25 0.92
CA GLN A 331 -26.78 -4.73 2.11
C GLN A 331 -25.35 -4.20 2.17
N TRP A 332 -24.63 -4.20 1.05
CA TRP A 332 -23.29 -3.64 0.93
C TRP A 332 -23.29 -2.12 1.16
N GLN A 333 -24.26 -1.40 0.58
CA GLN A 333 -24.44 0.03 0.83
C GLN A 333 -24.69 0.33 2.32
N ALA A 334 -25.48 -0.49 3.02
CA ALA A 334 -25.74 -0.32 4.45
C ALA A 334 -24.45 -0.51 5.28
N ARG A 335 -23.59 -1.47 4.91
CA ARG A 335 -22.26 -1.67 5.54
C ARG A 335 -21.37 -0.44 5.34
N ALA A 336 -21.24 0.03 4.10
CA ALA A 336 -20.46 1.22 3.77
C ALA A 336 -20.95 2.45 4.54
N ASN A 337 -22.26 2.70 4.58
CA ASN A 337 -22.84 3.82 5.32
C ASN A 337 -22.53 3.74 6.82
N HIS A 338 -22.66 2.55 7.40
CA HIS A 338 -22.31 2.33 8.80
C HIS A 338 -20.83 2.62 9.05
N ARG A 339 -19.93 2.10 8.22
CA ARG A 339 -18.49 2.30 8.38
C ARG A 339 -18.06 3.75 8.20
N ALA A 340 -18.60 4.46 7.20
CA ALA A 340 -18.34 5.89 7.02
C ALA A 340 -18.75 6.72 8.24
N HIS A 341 -19.90 6.38 8.85
CA HIS A 341 -20.33 6.99 10.10
C HIS A 341 -19.33 6.72 11.23
N GLN A 342 -18.90 5.47 11.41
CA GLN A 342 -17.92 5.12 12.45
C GLN A 342 -16.54 5.76 12.23
N ILE A 343 -16.08 5.88 10.98
CA ILE A 343 -14.84 6.57 10.63
C ILE A 343 -14.93 8.04 11.03
N ASN A 344 -16.01 8.73 10.68
CA ASN A 344 -16.21 10.13 11.07
C ASN A 344 -16.43 10.30 12.58
N GLN A 345 -16.97 9.31 13.28
CA GLN A 345 -17.14 9.37 14.73
C GLN A 345 -15.81 9.15 15.48
N PHE A 346 -15.07 8.09 15.13
CA PHE A 346 -13.93 7.65 15.92
C PHE A 346 -12.59 8.16 15.40
N LEU A 347 -12.45 8.39 14.10
CA LEU A 347 -11.16 8.69 13.48
C LEU A 347 -11.01 10.18 13.12
N TRP A 348 -12.09 10.89 12.82
CA TRP A 348 -12.03 12.34 12.62
C TRP A 348 -11.85 13.09 13.96
N ASP A 349 -10.87 13.97 14.02
CA ASP A 349 -10.64 14.85 15.16
C ASP A 349 -10.88 16.31 14.80
N GLU A 350 -12.05 16.84 15.19
CA GLU A 350 -12.45 18.23 14.89
C GLU A 350 -11.48 19.27 15.47
N SER A 351 -10.83 18.95 16.60
CA SER A 351 -9.94 19.90 17.29
C SER A 351 -8.63 20.11 16.57
N THR A 352 -8.11 19.07 15.94
CA THR A 352 -6.83 19.09 15.23
C THR A 352 -6.97 19.17 13.72
N GLY A 353 -8.16 18.92 13.16
CA GLY A 353 -8.39 18.95 11.71
C GLY A 353 -7.88 17.71 10.97
N TYR A 354 -7.56 16.63 11.67
CA TYR A 354 -7.02 15.39 11.11
C TYR A 354 -7.97 14.22 11.20
N TYR A 355 -7.79 13.26 10.28
CA TYR A 355 -8.14 11.88 10.57
C TYR A 355 -6.96 11.18 11.25
N LEU A 356 -7.19 10.67 12.46
CA LEU A 356 -6.20 10.07 13.34
C LEU A 356 -6.63 8.66 13.72
N ASP A 357 -5.67 7.76 13.92
CA ASP A 357 -5.99 6.41 14.37
C ASP A 357 -6.52 6.44 15.81
N TYR A 358 -7.45 5.53 16.10
CA TYR A 358 -8.12 5.48 17.40
C TYR A 358 -7.66 4.30 18.23
N ASN A 359 -7.06 4.57 19.38
CA ASN A 359 -6.76 3.55 20.37
C ASN A 359 -8.05 3.17 21.10
N PHE A 360 -8.62 2.00 20.78
CA PHE A 360 -9.92 1.60 21.32
C PHE A 360 -9.85 1.08 22.77
N LYS A 361 -8.65 0.79 23.29
CA LYS A 361 -8.44 0.43 24.70
C LYS A 361 -8.40 1.67 25.60
N GLN A 362 -7.63 2.67 25.20
CA GLN A 362 -7.49 3.94 25.89
C GLN A 362 -8.62 4.94 25.55
N LYS A 363 -9.44 4.59 24.54
CA LYS A 363 -10.55 5.41 24.03
C LYS A 363 -10.13 6.81 23.56
N LYS A 364 -8.94 6.92 22.97
CA LYS A 364 -8.35 8.19 22.53
C LYS A 364 -7.80 8.10 21.11
N ARG A 365 -7.88 9.20 20.37
CA ARG A 365 -7.15 9.34 19.09
C ARG A 365 -5.68 9.61 19.38
N LYS A 366 -4.79 9.04 18.57
CA LYS A 366 -3.35 9.32 18.66
C LYS A 366 -3.00 10.45 17.70
N TYR A 367 -2.49 11.56 18.24
CA TYR A 367 -1.98 12.65 17.42
C TYR A 367 -0.62 12.27 16.82
N TYR A 368 -0.67 11.77 15.58
CA TYR A 368 0.51 11.47 14.77
C TYR A 368 0.17 11.78 13.31
N PRO A 369 0.39 13.03 12.84
CA PRO A 369 0.04 13.41 11.48
C PRO A 369 0.75 12.50 10.45
N TYR A 370 -0.07 11.75 9.72
CA TYR A 370 0.37 10.69 8.81
C TYR A 370 -0.40 10.78 7.50
N ALA A 371 0.24 10.47 6.37
CA ALA A 371 -0.32 10.65 5.03
C ALA A 371 -1.64 9.89 4.79
N THR A 372 -1.92 8.85 5.58
CA THR A 372 -3.22 8.14 5.54
C THR A 372 -4.40 9.03 5.91
N THR A 373 -4.18 10.21 6.50
CA THR A 373 -5.24 11.22 6.73
C THR A 373 -5.93 11.67 5.45
N PHE A 374 -5.30 11.50 4.27
CA PHE A 374 -5.90 11.82 2.97
C PHE A 374 -6.78 10.69 2.41
N TYR A 375 -6.74 9.48 2.98
CA TYR A 375 -7.52 8.35 2.50
C TYR A 375 -9.04 8.61 2.55
N PRO A 376 -9.61 9.21 3.61
CA PRO A 376 -11.03 9.60 3.63
C PRO A 376 -11.43 10.55 2.51
N LEU A 377 -10.50 11.38 1.99
CA LEU A 377 -10.74 12.17 0.79
C LEU A 377 -10.77 11.27 -0.44
N TRP A 378 -9.80 10.37 -0.60
CA TRP A 378 -9.80 9.42 -1.72
C TRP A 378 -11.08 8.59 -1.78
N ALA A 379 -11.57 8.12 -0.63
CA ALA A 379 -12.81 7.33 -0.54
C ALA A 379 -14.09 8.19 -0.50
N GLY A 380 -14.02 9.51 -0.44
CA GLY A 380 -15.23 10.36 -0.44
C GLY A 380 -16.03 10.31 0.87
N ILE A 381 -15.39 9.99 1.99
CA ILE A 381 -16.02 9.87 3.31
C ILE A 381 -16.14 11.24 4.01
N ALA A 382 -15.16 12.11 3.79
CA ALA A 382 -15.10 13.41 4.45
C ALA A 382 -16.21 14.35 3.94
N SER A 383 -16.74 15.20 4.81
CA SER A 383 -17.51 16.37 4.38
C SER A 383 -16.59 17.43 3.78
N LYS A 384 -17.16 18.38 3.02
CA LYS A 384 -16.39 19.53 2.50
C LYS A 384 -15.68 20.31 3.61
N LYS A 385 -16.34 20.50 4.77
CA LYS A 385 -15.75 21.17 5.94
C LYS A 385 -14.54 20.40 6.49
N GLN A 386 -14.63 19.07 6.57
CA GLN A 386 -13.52 18.22 7.02
C GLN A 386 -12.36 18.27 6.03
N ALA A 387 -12.65 18.26 4.71
CA ALA A 387 -11.64 18.44 3.68
C ALA A 387 -10.94 19.80 3.79
N GLU A 388 -11.70 20.90 3.90
CA GLU A 388 -11.14 22.24 4.09
C GLU A 388 -10.28 22.36 5.36
N ALA A 389 -10.72 21.75 6.47
CA ALA A 389 -9.95 21.71 7.71
C ALA A 389 -8.64 20.93 7.54
N LEU A 390 -8.69 19.74 6.95
CA LEU A 390 -7.52 18.91 6.71
C LEU A 390 -6.51 19.60 5.79
N LEU A 391 -6.98 20.28 4.74
CA LEU A 391 -6.08 20.89 3.76
C LEU A 391 -5.35 22.14 4.27
N LYS A 392 -5.74 22.71 5.41
CA LYS A 392 -4.92 23.69 6.13
C LYS A 392 -3.56 23.10 6.56
N HIS A 393 -3.50 21.78 6.73
CA HIS A 393 -2.29 21.05 7.08
C HIS A 393 -1.48 20.56 5.88
N MET A 394 -1.93 20.82 4.63
CA MET A 394 -1.17 20.42 3.45
C MET A 394 0.29 20.93 3.45
N PRO A 395 0.61 22.16 3.91
CA PRO A 395 1.99 22.61 4.04
C PRO A 395 2.85 21.77 5.00
N GLU A 396 2.25 20.97 5.88
CA GLU A 396 2.97 20.05 6.77
C GLU A 396 3.39 18.77 6.05
N PHE A 397 2.70 18.35 4.98
CA PHE A 397 3.01 17.14 4.21
C PHE A 397 3.71 17.43 2.89
N LEU A 398 3.23 18.42 2.14
CA LEU A 398 3.75 18.71 0.81
C LEU A 398 5.15 19.32 0.91
N ARG A 399 6.09 18.67 0.23
CA ARG A 399 7.51 19.06 0.15
C ARG A 399 7.90 19.16 -1.32
N ASN A 400 9.18 19.43 -1.57
CA ASN A 400 9.70 19.65 -2.92
C ASN A 400 9.49 18.42 -3.83
N GLY A 401 9.53 17.22 -3.27
CA GLY A 401 9.44 15.96 -4.01
C GLY A 401 8.11 15.21 -3.89
N GLY A 402 7.06 15.84 -3.35
CA GLY A 402 5.78 15.18 -3.06
C GLY A 402 5.42 15.24 -1.57
N ILE A 403 4.49 14.40 -1.13
CA ILE A 403 4.09 14.35 0.28
C ILE A 403 4.99 13.41 1.10
N VAL A 404 5.37 13.87 2.30
CA VAL A 404 6.02 13.00 3.30
C VAL A 404 5.01 12.03 3.90
N THR A 405 5.50 10.86 4.30
CA THR A 405 4.69 9.80 4.92
C THR A 405 4.14 10.21 6.29
N SER A 406 4.94 10.92 7.07
CA SER A 406 4.55 11.51 8.35
C SER A 406 5.29 12.82 8.58
N THR A 407 4.87 13.59 9.58
CA THR A 407 5.60 14.80 10.02
C THR A 407 6.67 14.51 11.09
N HIS A 408 6.88 13.24 11.44
CA HIS A 408 7.76 12.84 12.52
C HIS A 408 9.01 12.13 11.99
N ASN A 409 10.20 12.61 12.38
CA ASN A 409 11.47 12.02 12.00
C ASN A 409 11.90 10.95 13.02
N SER A 410 11.46 9.71 12.78
CA SER A 410 11.79 8.56 13.64
C SER A 410 13.09 7.85 13.26
N GLY A 411 13.63 8.11 12.06
CA GLY A 411 14.70 7.30 11.46
C GLY A 411 14.21 5.93 10.96
N LEU A 412 12.90 5.74 10.82
CA LEU A 412 12.26 4.58 10.23
C LEU A 412 11.79 4.88 8.79
N GLN A 413 11.64 3.84 7.97
CA GLN A 413 11.40 4.03 6.53
C GLN A 413 9.99 4.54 6.18
N TRP A 414 8.99 4.27 7.01
CA TRP A 414 7.61 4.74 6.82
C TRP A 414 7.32 5.98 7.68
N ASP A 415 8.22 6.96 7.62
CA ASP A 415 8.15 8.23 8.34
C ASP A 415 8.90 9.34 7.58
N TYR A 416 8.89 10.56 8.10
CA TYR A 416 9.72 11.64 7.58
C TYR A 416 11.20 11.21 7.48
N PRO A 417 11.93 11.52 6.38
CA PRO A 417 11.58 12.41 5.27
C PRO A 417 11.01 11.72 4.02
N PHE A 418 10.64 10.44 4.13
CA PHE A 418 10.37 9.62 2.97
C PHE A 418 8.96 9.81 2.41
N GLY A 419 8.84 9.74 1.08
CA GLY A 419 7.60 9.64 0.34
C GLY A 419 7.56 8.35 -0.48
N TRP A 420 6.39 7.73 -0.50
CA TRP A 420 6.13 6.45 -1.16
C TRP A 420 5.03 6.62 -2.17
N ALA A 421 5.16 5.98 -3.35
CA ALA A 421 4.22 6.10 -4.45
C ALA A 421 2.74 5.85 -4.04
N PRO A 422 2.41 4.84 -3.22
CA PRO A 422 1.05 4.65 -2.71
C PRO A 422 0.49 5.88 -1.98
N MET A 423 1.28 6.52 -1.12
CA MET A 423 0.81 7.71 -0.36
C MET A 423 0.48 8.86 -1.30
N GLN A 424 1.29 9.06 -2.34
CA GLN A 424 1.05 10.10 -3.33
C GLN A 424 -0.26 9.83 -4.07
N TYR A 425 -0.49 8.58 -4.49
CA TYR A 425 -1.70 8.17 -5.20
C TYR A 425 -2.96 8.54 -4.42
N PHE A 426 -3.06 8.11 -3.16
CA PHE A 426 -4.23 8.38 -2.33
C PHE A 426 -4.43 9.89 -2.09
N ALA A 427 -3.34 10.64 -1.88
CA ALA A 427 -3.45 12.09 -1.71
C ALA A 427 -3.94 12.79 -2.99
N VAL A 428 -3.34 12.50 -4.15
CA VAL A 428 -3.72 13.11 -5.44
C VAL A 428 -5.17 12.85 -5.76
N PHE A 429 -5.61 11.59 -5.73
CA PHE A 429 -6.98 11.24 -6.10
C PHE A 429 -8.01 11.62 -5.03
N GLY A 430 -7.60 11.78 -3.76
CA GLY A 430 -8.42 12.40 -2.72
C GLY A 430 -8.63 13.89 -2.93
N LEU A 431 -7.56 14.62 -3.24
CA LEU A 431 -7.62 16.04 -3.58
C LEU A 431 -8.51 16.28 -4.80
N GLU A 432 -8.30 15.48 -5.85
CA GLU A 432 -9.07 15.54 -7.10
C GLU A 432 -10.56 15.31 -6.87
N ARG A 433 -10.93 14.28 -6.10
CA ARG A 433 -12.33 13.97 -5.76
C ARG A 433 -13.06 15.14 -5.08
N TYR A 434 -12.33 15.98 -4.34
CA TYR A 434 -12.90 17.11 -3.60
C TYR A 434 -12.78 18.45 -4.34
N GLY A 435 -12.30 18.44 -5.60
CA GLY A 435 -12.22 19.63 -6.44
C GLY A 435 -10.97 20.49 -6.21
N TYR A 436 -9.98 19.98 -5.46
CA TYR A 436 -8.70 20.65 -5.25
C TYR A 436 -7.71 20.36 -6.38
N HIS A 437 -8.17 20.52 -7.62
CA HIS A 437 -7.48 20.10 -8.85
C HIS A 437 -6.04 20.62 -8.93
N GLN A 438 -5.82 21.92 -8.69
CA GLN A 438 -4.47 22.50 -8.78
C GLN A 438 -3.51 21.90 -7.76
N LEU A 439 -3.99 21.59 -6.56
CA LEU A 439 -3.18 20.97 -5.52
C LEU A 439 -2.91 19.49 -5.84
N ALA A 440 -3.88 18.78 -6.41
CA ALA A 440 -3.70 17.41 -6.91
C ALA A 440 -2.62 17.35 -8.01
N LEU A 441 -2.68 18.27 -8.98
CA LEU A 441 -1.68 18.43 -10.03
C LEU A 441 -0.29 18.76 -9.46
N GLU A 442 -0.23 19.64 -8.46
CA GLU A 442 1.04 19.99 -7.80
C GLU A 442 1.69 18.78 -7.13
N VAL A 443 0.93 17.99 -6.36
CA VAL A 443 1.45 16.79 -5.69
C VAL A 443 1.96 15.77 -6.71
N ALA A 444 1.14 15.48 -7.75
CA ALA A 444 1.51 14.55 -8.81
C ALA A 444 2.78 15.00 -9.54
N ALA A 445 2.85 16.28 -9.94
CA ALA A 445 3.98 16.84 -10.66
C ALA A 445 5.27 16.82 -9.83
N LYS A 446 5.21 17.16 -8.53
CA LYS A 446 6.39 17.14 -7.65
C LYS A 446 6.94 15.73 -7.44
N PHE A 447 6.07 14.75 -7.25
CA PHE A 447 6.52 13.36 -7.12
C PHE A 447 7.08 12.83 -8.43
N MET A 448 6.41 13.05 -9.56
CA MET A 448 6.94 12.68 -10.87
C MET A 448 8.29 13.34 -11.17
N ASN A 449 8.47 14.61 -10.82
CA ASN A 449 9.75 15.31 -10.97
C ASN A 449 10.87 14.67 -10.14
N THR A 450 10.55 14.15 -8.95
CA THR A 450 11.51 13.40 -8.13
C THR A 450 11.95 12.12 -8.83
N VAL A 451 10.99 11.35 -9.35
CA VAL A 451 11.28 10.12 -10.09
C VAL A 451 12.10 10.43 -11.35
N LYS A 452 11.73 11.47 -12.11
CA LYS A 452 12.45 11.91 -13.31
C LYS A 452 13.90 12.25 -13.03
N LYS A 453 14.14 13.11 -12.03
CA LYS A 453 15.49 13.57 -11.68
C LYS A 453 16.42 12.43 -11.29
N GLU A 454 15.91 11.47 -10.51
CA GLU A 454 16.73 10.31 -10.13
C GLU A 454 16.87 9.31 -11.29
N PHE A 455 15.87 9.20 -12.16
CA PHE A 455 15.98 8.38 -13.37
C PHE A 455 17.04 8.95 -14.35
N GLU A 456 17.10 10.26 -14.55
CA GLU A 456 18.14 10.90 -15.36
C GLU A 456 19.55 10.64 -14.81
N LYS A 457 19.67 10.56 -13.48
CA LYS A 457 20.93 10.36 -12.77
C LYS A 457 21.38 8.90 -12.77
N ASP A 458 20.48 7.97 -12.46
CA ASP A 458 20.82 6.57 -12.17
C ASP A 458 20.31 5.59 -13.24
N GLY A 459 19.48 6.04 -14.20
CA GLY A 459 18.86 5.18 -15.22
C GLY A 459 17.82 4.20 -14.68
N ALA A 460 17.29 4.45 -13.48
CA ALA A 460 16.47 3.52 -12.74
C ALA A 460 15.37 4.20 -11.91
N ILE A 461 14.29 3.45 -11.64
CA ILE A 461 13.20 3.83 -10.73
C ILE A 461 13.36 3.02 -9.43
N PHE A 462 12.98 3.60 -8.29
CA PHE A 462 13.23 3.03 -6.97
C PHE A 462 11.94 2.84 -6.15
N GLU A 463 12.04 2.07 -5.08
CA GLU A 463 10.96 1.77 -4.12
C GLU A 463 10.43 3.02 -3.41
N LYS A 464 11.33 3.84 -2.87
CA LYS A 464 11.03 5.01 -2.02
C LYS A 464 11.96 6.19 -2.31
N TYR A 465 11.53 7.39 -1.92
CA TYR A 465 12.27 8.63 -2.18
C TYR A 465 12.30 9.54 -0.95
N ASP A 466 13.41 10.22 -0.72
CA ASP A 466 13.44 11.40 0.16
C ASP A 466 12.83 12.59 -0.59
N VAL A 467 11.64 13.01 -0.16
CA VAL A 467 10.87 14.09 -0.81
C VAL A 467 11.28 15.49 -0.35
N ILE A 468 12.23 15.59 0.59
CA ILE A 468 12.82 16.87 1.02
C ILE A 468 13.95 17.24 0.07
N SER A 469 14.90 16.32 -0.09
CA SER A 469 16.09 16.47 -0.94
C SER A 469 15.84 16.11 -2.41
N VAL A 470 14.69 15.52 -2.73
CA VAL A 470 14.34 15.06 -4.08
C VAL A 470 15.39 14.05 -4.56
N SER A 471 15.50 12.92 -3.85
CA SER A 471 16.51 11.89 -4.11
C SER A 471 16.04 10.47 -3.78
N SER A 472 16.60 9.47 -4.46
CA SER A 472 16.45 8.04 -4.18
C SER A 472 17.44 7.55 -3.11
N ARG A 473 18.40 8.37 -2.67
CA ARG A 473 19.32 8.03 -1.58
C ARG A 473 18.61 8.09 -0.24
N THR A 474 18.45 6.92 0.38
CA THR A 474 17.70 6.77 1.64
C THR A 474 18.49 6.01 2.70
N GLU A 475 19.59 5.35 2.33
CA GLU A 475 20.28 4.37 3.17
C GLU A 475 20.90 4.99 4.43
N ASP A 476 21.36 6.23 4.34
CA ASP A 476 22.03 6.98 5.42
C ASP A 476 21.06 7.52 6.49
N LYS A 477 19.76 7.48 6.21
CA LYS A 477 18.70 8.04 7.06
C LYS A 477 17.87 6.98 7.78
N ILE A 478 17.95 5.73 7.34
CA ILE A 478 17.25 4.59 7.94
C ILE A 478 18.14 3.95 9.00
N LYS A 479 17.69 3.95 10.26
CA LYS A 479 18.48 3.47 11.40
C LYS A 479 18.24 2.00 11.76
N TYR A 480 17.04 1.49 11.51
CA TYR A 480 16.59 0.22 12.12
C TYR A 480 16.10 -0.84 11.14
N SER A 481 15.47 -0.49 10.02
CA SER A 481 15.02 -1.45 8.99
C SER A 481 16.11 -1.74 7.96
N TYR A 482 15.82 -2.61 6.97
CA TYR A 482 16.71 -2.76 5.82
C TYR A 482 16.92 -1.39 5.15
N SER A 483 18.17 -1.08 4.84
CA SER A 483 18.54 0.22 4.30
C SER A 483 18.48 0.26 2.78
N THR A 484 18.43 -0.89 2.08
CA THR A 484 18.44 -0.93 0.62
C THR A 484 17.20 -0.27 0.02
N ASN A 485 17.41 0.46 -1.07
CA ASN A 485 16.34 1.00 -1.91
C ASN A 485 16.27 0.17 -3.19
N GLU A 486 15.21 -0.62 -3.35
CA GLU A 486 15.12 -1.62 -4.41
C GLU A 486 14.83 -0.97 -5.78
N VAL A 487 15.47 -1.49 -6.83
CA VAL A 487 15.40 -0.97 -8.21
C VAL A 487 14.24 -1.60 -9.01
N GLY A 488 13.66 -0.82 -9.92
CA GLY A 488 12.62 -1.22 -10.88
C GLY A 488 11.21 -1.26 -10.30
N PHE A 489 10.95 -0.56 -9.20
CA PHE A 489 9.87 -0.93 -8.28
C PHE A 489 8.43 -0.76 -8.83
N GLY A 490 7.63 -1.83 -8.75
CA GLY A 490 6.34 -2.01 -9.41
C GLY A 490 5.27 -0.99 -9.05
N TRP A 491 5.12 -0.60 -7.78
CA TRP A 491 4.18 0.48 -7.45
C TRP A 491 4.61 1.83 -8.01
N THR A 492 5.92 2.08 -8.18
CA THR A 492 6.42 3.40 -8.56
C THR A 492 6.20 3.54 -10.04
N ASN A 493 6.52 2.49 -10.79
CA ASN A 493 6.19 2.33 -12.19
C ASN A 493 4.68 2.55 -12.43
N GLY A 494 3.83 1.87 -11.66
CA GLY A 494 2.38 1.95 -11.81
C GLY A 494 1.83 3.35 -11.53
N VAL A 495 2.18 3.94 -10.39
CA VAL A 495 1.75 5.30 -10.03
C VAL A 495 2.30 6.35 -11.00
N TYR A 496 3.52 6.18 -11.50
CA TYR A 496 4.09 7.09 -12.49
C TYR A 496 3.26 7.13 -13.77
N LEU A 497 2.86 5.97 -14.31
CA LEU A 497 2.01 5.91 -15.51
C LEU A 497 0.64 6.54 -15.26
N VAL A 498 0.03 6.23 -14.12
CA VAL A 498 -1.26 6.81 -13.72
C VAL A 498 -1.17 8.35 -13.60
N PHE A 499 -0.13 8.88 -12.97
CA PHE A 499 0.08 10.32 -12.87
C PHE A 499 0.42 10.96 -14.22
N SER A 500 1.18 10.28 -15.08
CA SER A 500 1.45 10.76 -16.43
C SER A 500 0.16 10.95 -17.22
N ASN A 501 -0.76 9.98 -17.14
CA ASN A 501 -2.08 10.07 -17.76
C ASN A 501 -2.94 11.18 -17.12
N PHE A 502 -2.98 11.24 -15.79
CA PHE A 502 -3.69 12.28 -15.04
C PHE A 502 -3.23 13.69 -15.43
N LEU A 503 -1.93 13.97 -15.47
CA LEU A 503 -1.41 15.29 -15.88
C LEU A 503 -1.74 15.61 -17.35
N LYS A 504 -1.61 14.63 -18.27
CA LYS A 504 -1.94 14.83 -19.69
C LYS A 504 -3.41 15.19 -19.92
N THR A 505 -4.33 14.59 -19.16
CA THR A 505 -5.77 14.86 -19.28
C THR A 505 -6.20 16.22 -18.74
N HIS A 506 -5.38 16.88 -17.92
CA HIS A 506 -5.68 18.20 -17.33
C HIS A 506 -4.90 19.35 -17.97
N LEU A 507 -3.83 19.05 -18.72
CA LEU A 507 -3.04 20.03 -19.47
C LEU A 507 -3.54 20.23 -20.91
N ASN A 508 -4.35 19.29 -21.42
CA ASN A 508 -5.09 19.40 -22.68
C ASN A 508 -6.53 19.82 -22.40
#